data_AF-Q6MDC7-F1
#
_entry.id   AF-Q6MDC7-F1
#
_cell.length_a   1.000
_cell.length_b   1.000
_cell.length_c   1.000
_cell.angle_alpha   90.00
_cell.angle_beta   90.00
_cell.angle_gamma   90.00
#
_symmetry.space_group_name_H-M   'P 1'
#
loop_
_entity.id
_entity.type
_entity.pdbx_description
1 polymer ?
#
loop_
_entity_poly.entity_id
_entity_poly.type
_entity_poly.pdbx_seq_one_letter_code
_entity_poly.pdbx_strand_id
1 'polypeptide(L)'
;MHLENSLYQTDKFVELEPVIEHVKEGITFWGTRYVYFSESSDRFHIDILARRVIELMEKTRFEYTEEERNAGKKIASKINQIYQDNDKRLSRKWFLTRFFCYLQDNIGMLREGGYGPHFYWKSDNKTFNYYTASQYQEKFNRMPDKEQIASTTHYNAYYKDLGTIVLYFPPEDRQDT
;
A
#
# COMPACT_ATOMS: atom_id res chain seq x y z
N MET A 1 0.32 20.69 -10.71
CA MET A 1 0.52 19.28 -11.09
C MET A 1 -0.63 18.48 -10.49
N HIS A 2 -1.43 17.78 -11.30
CA HIS A 2 -2.57 17.00 -10.81
C HIS A 2 -2.06 15.67 -10.22
N LEU A 3 -2.27 15.44 -8.92
CA LEU A 3 -1.76 14.25 -8.21
C LEU A 3 -2.19 12.96 -8.89
N GLU A 4 -3.45 12.84 -9.32
CA GLU A 4 -3.92 11.64 -10.03
C GLU A 4 -3.15 11.37 -11.31
N ASN A 5 -2.90 12.40 -12.14
CA ASN A 5 -2.09 12.22 -13.36
C ASN A 5 -0.65 11.78 -13.01
N SER A 6 -0.04 12.36 -11.98
CA SER A 6 1.30 11.95 -11.53
C SER A 6 1.34 10.50 -11.01
N LEU A 7 0.29 10.06 -10.31
CA LEU A 7 0.18 8.71 -9.76
C LEU A 7 -0.03 7.65 -10.86
N TYR A 8 -0.86 7.94 -11.87
CA TYR A 8 -1.21 6.96 -12.91
C TYR A 8 -0.30 6.99 -14.14
N GLN A 9 0.54 8.01 -14.31
CA GLN A 9 1.57 8.05 -15.35
C GLN A 9 2.86 7.28 -14.98
N THR A 10 3.04 6.97 -13.70
CA THR A 10 4.22 6.25 -13.21
C THR A 10 3.95 4.76 -13.17
N ASP A 11 4.81 3.99 -13.84
CA ASP A 11 4.64 2.52 -13.98
C ASP A 11 5.64 1.72 -13.15
N LYS A 12 6.50 2.41 -12.40
CA LYS A 12 7.55 1.81 -11.56
C LYS A 12 7.56 2.44 -10.18
N PHE A 13 7.92 1.66 -9.16
CA PHE A 13 8.00 2.15 -7.79
C PHE A 13 9.03 3.27 -7.61
N VAL A 14 10.17 3.20 -8.32
CA VAL A 14 11.22 4.23 -8.24
C VAL A 14 10.74 5.59 -8.74
N GLU A 15 9.86 5.62 -9.73
CA GLU A 15 9.26 6.85 -10.25
C GLU A 15 8.12 7.35 -9.36
N LEU A 16 7.40 6.42 -8.72
CA LEU A 16 6.29 6.71 -7.82
C LEU A 16 6.75 7.22 -6.44
N GLU A 17 7.90 6.75 -5.94
CA GLU A 17 8.47 7.14 -4.64
C GLU A 17 8.50 8.67 -4.43
N PRO A 18 9.18 9.47 -5.29
CA PRO A 18 9.27 10.91 -5.08
C PRO A 18 7.91 11.61 -5.17
N VAL A 19 6.95 11.05 -5.92
CA VAL A 19 5.59 11.58 -5.99
C VAL A 19 4.87 11.40 -4.65
N ILE A 20 4.98 10.22 -4.02
CA ILE A 20 4.28 9.90 -2.76
C ILE A 20 4.93 10.60 -1.55
N GLU A 21 6.24 10.82 -1.57
CA GLU A 21 6.98 11.43 -0.46
C GLU A 21 6.42 12.79 -0.01
N HIS A 22 5.99 13.61 -0.97
CA HIS A 22 5.50 14.97 -0.72
C HIS A 22 4.01 15.06 -0.38
N VAL A 23 3.31 13.93 -0.33
CA VAL A 23 1.88 13.89 -0.04
C VAL A 23 1.63 14.05 1.47
N LYS A 24 0.55 14.78 1.80
CA LYS A 24 0.05 15.02 3.16
C LYS A 24 -1.40 14.60 3.30
N GLU A 25 -1.80 14.32 4.53
CA GLU A 25 -3.15 13.90 4.92
C GLU A 25 -4.01 15.05 5.45
N GLY A 26 -5.33 14.94 5.24
CA GLY A 26 -6.30 15.92 5.70
C GLY A 26 -7.64 15.27 6.06
N ILE A 27 -8.43 16.01 6.84
CA ILE A 27 -9.78 15.64 7.25
C ILE A 27 -10.67 16.87 7.14
N THR A 28 -11.72 16.78 6.33
CA THR A 28 -12.72 17.83 6.20
C THR A 28 -13.60 17.90 7.44
N PHE A 29 -14.36 18.99 7.59
CA PHE A 29 -15.35 19.10 8.67
C PHE A 29 -16.37 17.95 8.65
N TRP A 30 -16.79 17.54 7.45
CA TRP A 30 -17.75 16.46 7.18
C TRP A 30 -17.15 15.05 7.25
N GLY A 31 -15.93 14.90 7.80
CA GLY A 31 -15.34 13.60 8.05
C GLY A 31 -14.67 12.92 6.85
N THR A 32 -14.67 13.53 5.66
CA THR A 32 -13.94 12.99 4.52
C THR A 32 -12.43 13.07 4.75
N ARG A 33 -11.75 11.92 4.69
CA ARG A 33 -10.29 11.79 4.73
C ARG A 33 -9.72 11.90 3.32
N TYR A 34 -8.67 12.68 3.18
CA TYR A 34 -8.07 12.92 1.87
C TYR A 34 -6.55 13.07 1.97
N VAL A 35 -5.91 12.95 0.82
CA VAL A 35 -4.51 13.30 0.59
C VAL A 35 -4.39 14.43 -0.42
N TYR A 36 -3.32 15.21 -0.31
CA TYR A 36 -3.05 16.37 -1.16
C TYR A 36 -1.56 16.71 -1.22
N PHE A 37 -1.17 17.48 -2.24
CA PHE A 37 0.15 18.14 -2.29
C PHE A 37 0.07 19.52 -1.67
N SER A 38 1.09 19.93 -0.93
CA SER A 38 1.10 21.24 -0.25
C SER A 38 0.97 22.43 -1.21
N GLU A 39 1.41 22.25 -2.47
CA GLU A 39 1.40 23.24 -3.53
C GLU A 39 0.17 23.13 -4.45
N SER A 40 -0.76 22.21 -4.19
CA SER A 40 -1.97 21.99 -4.98
C SER A 40 -3.23 22.13 -4.15
N SER A 41 -4.30 22.64 -4.75
CA SER A 41 -5.65 22.64 -4.17
C SER A 41 -6.33 21.28 -4.27
N ASP A 42 -5.81 20.37 -5.10
CA ASP A 42 -6.46 19.09 -5.39
C ASP A 42 -6.44 18.17 -4.17
N ARG A 43 -7.57 17.47 -3.96
CA ARG A 43 -7.76 16.55 -2.83
C ARG A 43 -8.31 15.24 -3.35
N PHE A 44 -7.69 14.15 -2.92
CA PHE A 44 -8.05 12.81 -3.34
C PHE A 44 -8.37 11.96 -2.14
N HIS A 45 -9.18 10.92 -2.31
CA HIS A 45 -9.47 9.99 -1.22
C HIS A 45 -8.17 9.44 -0.62
N ILE A 46 -8.11 9.30 0.70
CA ILE A 46 -6.87 8.91 1.41
C ILE A 46 -6.28 7.59 0.89
N ASP A 47 -7.15 6.69 0.44
CA ASP A 47 -6.77 5.36 -0.06
C ASP A 47 -6.24 5.34 -1.50
N ILE A 48 -6.22 6.47 -2.20
CA ILE A 48 -5.75 6.52 -3.61
C ILE A 48 -4.30 6.02 -3.74
N LEU A 49 -3.45 6.32 -2.75
CA LEU A 49 -2.05 5.92 -2.75
C LEU A 49 -1.92 4.41 -2.58
N ALA A 50 -2.59 3.85 -1.57
CA ALA A 50 -2.60 2.41 -1.31
C ALA A 50 -3.13 1.65 -2.52
N ARG A 51 -4.24 2.11 -3.10
CA ARG A 51 -4.82 1.52 -4.31
C ARG A 51 -3.81 1.49 -5.46
N ARG A 52 -3.17 2.63 -5.75
CA ARG A 52 -2.20 2.71 -6.85
C ARG A 52 -1.00 1.78 -6.64
N VAL A 53 -0.50 1.69 -5.41
CA VAL A 53 0.63 0.82 -5.09
C VAL A 53 0.24 -0.65 -5.24
N ILE A 54 -0.94 -1.06 -4.76
CA ILE A 54 -1.47 -2.42 -4.93
C ILE A 54 -1.61 -2.77 -6.42
N GLU A 55 -2.18 -1.88 -7.24
CA GLU A 55 -2.28 -2.08 -8.68
C GLU A 55 -0.92 -2.30 -9.35
N LEU A 56 0.11 -1.54 -8.94
CA LEU A 56 1.47 -1.73 -9.44
C LEU A 56 2.07 -3.07 -8.99
N MET A 57 1.86 -3.46 -7.73
CA MET A 57 2.35 -4.74 -7.20
C MET A 57 1.76 -5.93 -7.97
N GLU A 58 0.46 -5.84 -8.30
CA GLU A 58 -0.23 -6.81 -9.16
C GLU A 58 0.34 -6.82 -10.57
N LYS A 59 0.52 -5.64 -11.18
CA LYS A 59 1.04 -5.49 -12.55
C LYS A 59 2.45 -6.07 -12.68
N THR A 60 3.33 -5.89 -11.69
CA THR A 60 4.68 -6.48 -11.71
C THR A 60 4.70 -7.94 -11.25
N ARG A 61 3.58 -8.48 -10.77
CA ARG A 61 3.50 -9.83 -10.19
C ARG A 61 4.54 -10.06 -9.10
N PHE A 62 4.84 -9.02 -8.31
CA PHE A 62 5.81 -9.05 -7.23
C PHE A 62 7.28 -9.29 -7.64
N GLU A 63 7.57 -9.27 -8.95
CA GLU A 63 8.92 -9.37 -9.52
C GLU A 63 9.57 -7.99 -9.55
N TYR A 64 10.13 -7.58 -8.42
CA TYR A 64 10.81 -6.29 -8.23
C TYR A 64 12.32 -6.38 -8.42
N THR A 65 12.93 -5.34 -8.98
CA THR A 65 14.39 -5.15 -8.81
C THR A 65 14.73 -4.75 -7.37
N GLU A 66 16.00 -4.78 -6.99
CA GLU A 66 16.44 -4.30 -5.67
C GLU A 66 16.16 -2.80 -5.46
N GLU A 67 16.29 -2.01 -6.53
CA GLU A 67 15.94 -0.59 -6.52
C GLU A 67 14.43 -0.38 -6.29
N GLU A 68 13.59 -1.10 -7.04
CA GLU A 68 12.14 -1.04 -6.88
C GLU A 68 11.69 -1.52 -5.50
N ARG A 69 12.36 -2.53 -4.95
CA ARG A 69 12.13 -3.03 -3.60
C ARG A 69 12.41 -1.95 -2.55
N ASN A 70 13.53 -1.25 -2.68
CA ASN A 70 13.89 -0.16 -1.77
C ASN A 70 12.91 1.02 -1.88
N ALA A 71 12.54 1.41 -3.09
CA ALA A 71 11.51 2.42 -3.33
C ALA A 71 10.16 2.00 -2.72
N GLY A 72 9.73 0.75 -2.96
CA GLY A 72 8.51 0.18 -2.41
C GLY A 72 8.46 0.19 -0.88
N LYS A 73 9.57 -0.13 -0.19
CA LYS A 73 9.66 -0.04 1.28
C LYS A 73 9.46 1.39 1.79
N LYS A 74 10.05 2.38 1.12
CA LYS A 74 9.89 3.79 1.49
C LYS A 74 8.46 4.28 1.25
N ILE A 75 7.88 3.95 0.09
CA ILE A 75 6.46 4.19 -0.21
C ILE A 75 5.61 3.57 0.89
N ALA A 76 5.91 2.32 1.28
CA ALA A 76 5.11 1.62 2.25
C ALA A 76 5.14 2.28 3.64
N SER A 77 6.34 2.67 4.07
CA SER A 77 6.55 3.45 5.29
C SER A 77 5.75 4.77 5.24
N LYS A 78 5.81 5.49 4.12
CA LYS A 78 5.13 6.78 3.94
C LYS A 78 3.60 6.65 3.96
N ILE A 79 3.03 5.63 3.32
CA ILE A 79 1.58 5.39 3.35
C ILE A 79 1.13 5.03 4.77
N ASN A 80 1.87 4.18 5.47
CA ASN A 80 1.60 3.86 6.87
C ASN A 80 1.64 5.11 7.76
N GLN A 81 2.62 6.00 7.54
CA GLN A 81 2.69 7.28 8.23
C GLN A 81 1.46 8.15 7.95
N ILE A 82 1.01 8.26 6.70
CA ILE A 82 -0.18 9.02 6.31
C ILE A 82 -1.42 8.54 7.06
N TYR A 83 -1.63 7.22 7.17
CA TYR A 83 -2.75 6.67 7.94
C TYR A 83 -2.62 6.98 9.44
N GLN A 84 -1.44 6.78 10.03
CA GLN A 84 -1.20 7.09 11.45
C GLN A 84 -1.40 8.57 11.77
N ASP A 85 -0.91 9.45 10.91
CA ASP A 85 -1.04 10.89 11.10
C ASP A 85 -2.50 11.35 10.88
N ASN A 86 -3.26 10.68 10.01
CA ASN A 86 -4.69 10.89 9.88
C ASN A 86 -5.44 10.50 11.16
N ASP A 87 -5.14 9.34 11.74
CA ASP A 87 -5.74 8.89 13.00
C ASP A 87 -5.43 9.85 14.16
N LYS A 88 -4.17 10.28 14.28
CA LYS A 88 -3.76 11.31 15.25
C LYS A 88 -4.55 12.60 15.01
N ARG A 89 -4.70 13.04 13.76
CA ARG A 89 -5.47 14.25 13.42
C ARG A 89 -6.94 14.09 13.80
N LEU A 90 -7.56 12.95 13.51
CA LEU A 90 -8.95 12.65 13.83
C LEU A 90 -9.21 12.68 15.34
N SER A 91 -8.29 12.13 16.15
CA SER A 91 -8.42 12.14 17.61
C SER A 91 -8.47 13.56 18.21
N ARG A 92 -7.90 14.55 17.51
CA ARG A 92 -7.90 15.96 17.91
C ARG A 92 -9.09 16.76 17.34
N LYS A 93 -9.96 16.15 16.53
CA LYS A 93 -11.13 16.82 15.94
C LYS A 93 -12.33 16.82 16.89
N TRP A 94 -13.23 17.77 16.65
CA TRP A 94 -14.52 17.87 17.32
C TRP A 94 -15.36 16.60 17.11
N PHE A 95 -16.23 16.32 18.08
CA PHE A 95 -17.05 15.11 18.10
C PHE A 95 -17.90 14.95 16.83
N LEU A 96 -18.41 16.04 16.25
CA LEU A 96 -19.19 16.00 15.00
C LEU A 96 -18.35 15.48 13.83
N THR A 97 -17.13 15.98 13.64
CA THR A 97 -16.24 15.47 12.59
C THR A 97 -15.91 14.01 12.81
N ARG A 98 -15.67 13.59 14.06
CA ARG A 98 -15.45 12.18 14.41
C ARG A 98 -16.67 11.30 14.11
N PHE A 99 -17.86 11.80 14.40
CA PHE A 99 -19.13 11.11 14.10
C PHE A 99 -19.33 10.96 12.59
N PHE A 100 -19.10 12.01 11.80
CA PHE A 100 -19.19 11.92 10.34
C PHE A 100 -18.14 10.96 9.75
N CYS A 101 -16.90 10.95 10.27
CA CYS A 101 -15.91 9.94 9.88
C CYS A 101 -16.43 8.53 10.17
N TYR A 102 -16.95 8.29 11.37
CA TYR A 102 -17.50 6.98 11.74
C TYR A 102 -18.63 6.55 10.80
N LEU A 103 -19.56 7.45 10.46
CA LEU A 103 -20.61 7.14 9.49
C LEU A 103 -20.03 6.78 8.12
N GLN A 104 -19.06 7.54 7.62
CA GLN A 104 -18.40 7.25 6.33
C GLN A 104 -17.68 5.90 6.36
N ASP A 105 -17.00 5.56 7.45
CA ASP A 105 -16.29 4.29 7.58
C ASP A 105 -17.24 3.10 7.55
N ASN A 106 -18.39 3.20 8.22
CA ASN A 106 -19.42 2.16 8.21
C ASN A 106 -20.09 2.03 6.83
N ILE A 107 -20.39 3.15 6.17
CA ILE A 107 -20.95 3.14 4.81
C ILE A 107 -19.93 2.57 3.82
N GLY A 108 -18.66 2.94 3.94
CA GLY A 108 -17.55 2.42 3.14
C GLY A 108 -17.40 0.91 3.32
N MET A 109 -17.33 0.43 4.57
CA MET A 109 -17.28 -1.01 4.85
C MET A 109 -18.46 -1.76 4.25
N LEU A 110 -19.68 -1.22 4.31
CA LEU A 110 -20.85 -1.86 3.69
C LEU A 110 -20.76 -1.91 2.17
N ARG A 111 -20.23 -0.85 1.52
CA ARG A 111 -20.07 -0.78 0.06
C ARG A 111 -18.95 -1.70 -0.45
N GLU A 112 -17.86 -1.81 0.32
CA GLU A 112 -16.66 -2.56 -0.05
C GLU A 112 -16.66 -3.99 0.52
N GLY A 113 -17.77 -4.43 1.13
CA GLY A 113 -17.89 -5.77 1.73
C GLY A 113 -16.92 -6.01 2.90
N GLY A 114 -16.41 -4.94 3.53
CA GLY A 114 -15.46 -4.98 4.65
C GLY A 114 -13.98 -4.98 4.26
N TYR A 115 -13.64 -4.96 2.96
CA TYR A 115 -12.28 -5.13 2.45
C TYR A 115 -11.85 -3.96 1.55
N GLY A 116 -11.70 -2.77 2.13
CA GLY A 116 -11.23 -1.58 1.41
C GLY A 116 -9.71 -1.60 1.14
N PRO A 117 -9.17 -0.68 0.31
CA PRO A 117 -7.74 -0.63 0.00
C PRO A 117 -6.85 -0.47 1.25
N HIS A 118 -7.34 0.19 2.29
CA HIS A 118 -6.66 0.27 3.59
C HIS A 118 -6.47 -1.11 4.25
N PHE A 119 -7.48 -1.99 4.14
CA PHE A 119 -7.41 -3.35 4.67
C PHE A 119 -6.36 -4.18 3.91
N TYR A 120 -6.42 -4.18 2.58
CA TYR A 120 -5.43 -4.88 1.73
C TYR A 120 -4.02 -4.36 1.98
N TRP A 121 -3.87 -3.05 2.04
CA TRP A 121 -2.60 -2.40 2.32
C TRP A 121 -1.99 -2.85 3.65
N LYS A 122 -2.79 -2.96 4.72
CA LYS A 122 -2.32 -3.43 6.01
C LYS A 122 -1.76 -4.86 5.96
N SER A 123 -2.29 -5.70 5.08
CA SER A 123 -1.81 -7.06 4.84
C SER A 123 -0.57 -7.10 3.95
N ASP A 124 -0.52 -6.25 2.92
CA ASP A 124 0.44 -6.39 1.82
C ASP A 124 1.65 -5.44 1.90
N ASN A 125 1.65 -4.48 2.81
CA ASN A 125 2.73 -3.49 2.92
C ASN A 125 4.11 -4.10 3.25
N LYS A 126 4.17 -5.36 3.70
CA LYS A 126 5.41 -6.10 3.98
C LYS A 126 5.94 -6.89 2.79
N THR A 127 5.19 -7.01 1.70
CA THR A 127 5.57 -7.86 0.55
C THR A 127 6.87 -7.41 -0.12
N PHE A 128 7.25 -6.13 -0.03
CA PHE A 128 8.57 -5.64 -0.45
C PHE A 128 9.74 -6.20 0.39
N ASN A 129 9.50 -6.95 1.46
CA ASN A 129 10.54 -7.69 2.17
C ASN A 129 10.72 -9.13 1.65
N TYR A 130 9.82 -9.61 0.80
CA TYR A 130 9.77 -11.02 0.38
C TYR A 130 10.11 -11.19 -1.09
N TYR A 131 10.57 -12.38 -1.44
CA TYR A 131 11.07 -12.69 -2.78
C TYR A 131 10.21 -13.75 -3.44
N THR A 132 9.97 -13.66 -4.74
CA THR A 132 9.47 -14.80 -5.51
C THR A 132 10.57 -15.86 -5.63
N ALA A 133 10.23 -17.09 -6.04
CA ALA A 133 11.22 -18.16 -6.20
C ALA A 133 12.34 -17.79 -7.19
N SER A 134 12.00 -17.11 -8.29
CA SER A 134 12.94 -16.59 -9.29
C SER A 134 13.91 -15.58 -8.69
N GLN A 135 13.40 -14.54 -8.04
CA GLN A 135 14.25 -13.54 -7.38
C GLN A 135 15.11 -14.14 -6.27
N TYR A 136 14.57 -15.13 -5.56
CA TYR A 136 15.28 -15.81 -4.48
C TYR A 136 16.49 -16.57 -5.03
N GLN A 137 16.29 -17.33 -6.11
CA GLN A 137 17.37 -18.02 -6.81
C GLN A 137 18.40 -17.04 -7.37
N GLU A 138 17.97 -15.93 -7.95
CA GLU A 138 18.87 -14.92 -8.51
C GLU A 138 19.71 -14.25 -7.41
N LYS A 139 19.09 -13.82 -6.31
CA LYS A 139 19.75 -13.05 -5.24
C LYS A 139 20.61 -13.92 -4.33
N PHE A 140 20.16 -15.14 -4.01
CA PHE A 140 20.81 -16.00 -3.01
C PHE A 140 21.48 -17.24 -3.62
N ASN A 141 21.43 -17.40 -4.94
CA ASN A 141 22.01 -18.52 -5.68
C ASN A 141 21.57 -19.91 -5.17
N ARG A 142 20.33 -20.00 -4.67
CA ARG A 142 19.70 -21.24 -4.19
C ARG A 142 18.19 -21.12 -4.25
N MET A 143 17.47 -22.23 -4.32
CA MET A 143 16.02 -22.23 -4.23
C MET A 143 15.56 -22.01 -2.79
N PRO A 144 14.39 -21.38 -2.56
CA PRO A 144 13.83 -21.25 -1.23
C PRO A 144 13.19 -22.57 -0.76
N ASP A 145 13.28 -22.84 0.53
CA ASP A 145 12.63 -23.98 1.18
C ASP A 145 11.15 -23.70 1.47
N LYS A 146 10.35 -24.76 1.64
CA LYS A 146 8.93 -24.62 2.05
C LYS A 146 8.76 -23.89 3.39
N GLU A 147 9.73 -24.04 4.29
CA GLU A 147 9.76 -23.36 5.59
C GLU A 147 9.92 -21.84 5.45
N GLN A 148 10.37 -21.35 4.29
CA GLN A 148 10.62 -19.94 4.05
C GLN A 148 9.42 -19.23 3.41
N ILE A 149 8.29 -19.92 3.21
CA ILE A 149 7.08 -19.31 2.66
C ILE A 149 6.60 -18.21 3.61
N ALA A 150 6.68 -16.95 3.15
CA ALA A 150 6.24 -15.77 3.88
C ALA A 150 4.77 -15.46 3.61
N SER A 151 4.34 -15.65 2.37
CA SER A 151 2.96 -15.47 1.96
C SER A 151 2.66 -16.39 0.79
N THR A 152 1.49 -17.02 0.82
CA THR A 152 0.90 -17.66 -0.35
C THR A 152 -0.31 -16.83 -0.70
N THR A 153 -0.21 -16.04 -1.76
CA THR A 153 -1.33 -15.19 -2.15
C THR A 153 -1.99 -15.75 -3.39
N HIS A 154 -3.24 -16.15 -3.26
CA HIS A 154 -4.18 -16.22 -4.38
C HIS A 154 -4.68 -14.80 -4.60
N TYR A 155 -4.01 -14.05 -5.47
CA TYR A 155 -4.44 -12.69 -5.75
C TYR A 155 -5.69 -12.74 -6.63
N ASN A 156 -6.83 -12.52 -6.00
CA ASN A 156 -8.10 -12.20 -6.65
C ASN A 156 -8.45 -10.76 -6.24
N ALA A 157 -7.87 -9.79 -6.94
CA ALA A 157 -8.16 -8.39 -6.67
C ALA A 157 -8.83 -7.81 -7.91
N TYR A 158 -10.14 -7.54 -7.78
CA TYR A 158 -11.04 -6.75 -8.63
C TYR A 158 -11.09 -6.99 -10.17
N TYR A 159 -10.07 -7.54 -10.83
CA TYR A 159 -9.94 -7.55 -12.29
C TYR A 159 -9.31 -8.79 -12.96
N LYS A 160 -8.77 -9.81 -12.25
CA LYS A 160 -8.47 -11.16 -12.80
C LYS A 160 -7.79 -12.09 -11.78
N ASP A 161 -7.94 -13.41 -11.98
CA ASP A 161 -7.16 -14.44 -11.29
C ASP A 161 -5.71 -14.42 -11.81
N LEU A 162 -4.76 -14.05 -10.95
CA LEU A 162 -3.33 -14.00 -11.25
C LEU A 162 -2.60 -15.31 -10.94
N GLY A 163 -3.35 -16.34 -10.50
CA GLY A 163 -2.82 -17.59 -9.99
C GLY A 163 -2.22 -17.45 -8.59
N THR A 164 -1.60 -18.51 -8.11
CA THR A 164 -0.88 -18.51 -6.83
C THR A 164 0.50 -17.89 -7.02
N ILE A 165 0.78 -16.81 -6.27
CA ILE A 165 2.14 -16.28 -6.12
C ILE A 165 2.61 -16.62 -4.71
N VAL A 166 3.74 -17.32 -4.62
CA VAL A 166 4.40 -17.66 -3.35
C VAL A 166 5.57 -16.72 -3.14
N LEU A 167 5.57 -16.05 -2.00
CA LEU A 167 6.62 -15.15 -1.58
C LEU A 167 7.38 -15.77 -0.40
N TYR A 168 8.69 -15.54 -0.37
CA TYR A 168 9.61 -16.18 0.58
C TYR A 168 10.38 -15.13 1.40
N PHE A 169 10.60 -15.43 2.68
CA PHE A 169 11.49 -14.66 3.54
C PHE A 169 12.94 -14.81 3.09
N PRO A 170 13.78 -13.76 3.17
CA PRO A 170 15.21 -13.90 2.95
C PRO A 170 15.83 -14.90 3.93
N PRO A 171 17.01 -15.48 3.61
CA PRO A 171 17.72 -16.42 4.47
C PRO A 171 17.89 -15.98 5.93
N GLU A 172 18.11 -14.68 6.12
CA GLU A 172 18.50 -14.04 7.38
C GLU A 172 17.30 -13.79 8.31
N ASP A 173 16.07 -13.82 7.78
CA ASP A 173 14.83 -13.57 8.54
C ASP A 173 14.22 -14.84 9.15
N ARG A 174 14.97 -15.96 9.22
CA ARG A 174 14.61 -17.06 10.12
C ARG A 174 14.71 -16.54 11.55
N GLN A 175 13.64 -15.95 12.07
CA GLN A 175 13.44 -15.88 13.50
C GLN A 175 13.30 -17.32 13.98
N ASP A 176 14.26 -17.76 14.78
CA ASP A 176 14.17 -18.96 15.61
C ASP A 176 12.78 -18.98 16.27
N THR A 177 11.90 -19.83 15.77
CA THR A 177 10.65 -20.23 16.44
C THR A 177 10.95 -21.10 17.63
#